data_AF-A0A493TZU7-F1
#
_entry.id   AF-A0A493TZU7-F1
#
_cell.length_a   1.000
_cell.length_b   1.000
_cell.length_c   1.000
_cell.angle_alpha   90.00
_cell.angle_beta   90.00
_cell.angle_gamma   90.00
#
_symmetry.space_group_name_H-M   'P 1'
#
loop_
_entity.id
_entity.type
_entity.pdbx_description
1 polymer ?
#
loop_
_entity_poly.entity_id
_entity_poly.type
_entity_poly.pdbx_seq_one_letter_code
_entity_poly.pdbx_strand_id
1 'polypeptide(L)'
;MDSPKEPQPTGEFKCQLCGLTAPYTYYGQKPPNTRSIELLEDCYVMKDPFTPDKEKILILGSLCSLCGLSVCVGAECSLFYSKRFCLPCVNENLQAFPLEIQEDMDKRKPQKKSFPGKKMDTRT
;
A
#
# COMPACT_ATOMS: atom_id res chain seq x y z
N MET A 1 -14.54 -20.40 -31.70
CA MET A 1 -13.66 -19.30 -31.28
C MET A 1 -13.96 -19.04 -29.83
N ASP A 2 -13.13 -19.56 -28.92
CA ASP A 2 -13.29 -19.33 -27.49
C ASP A 2 -12.67 -17.96 -27.19
N SER A 3 -13.50 -16.98 -26.85
CA SER A 3 -13.01 -15.69 -26.33
C SER A 3 -12.14 -15.96 -25.09
N PRO A 4 -10.99 -15.29 -24.91
CA PRO A 4 -10.20 -15.44 -23.69
C PRO A 4 -11.09 -15.09 -22.49
N LYS A 5 -11.41 -16.09 -21.65
CA LYS A 5 -12.17 -15.86 -20.42
C LYS A 5 -11.35 -14.93 -19.52
N GLU A 6 -11.90 -13.76 -19.21
CA GLU A 6 -11.29 -12.87 -18.23
C GLU A 6 -11.09 -13.62 -16.90
N PRO A 7 -9.93 -13.46 -16.24
CA PRO A 7 -9.69 -14.10 -14.96
C PRO A 7 -10.71 -13.60 -13.94
N GLN A 8 -11.50 -14.52 -13.41
CA GLN A 8 -12.52 -14.22 -12.40
C GLN A 8 -11.85 -13.82 -11.07
N PRO A 9 -12.43 -12.90 -10.29
CA PRO A 9 -11.92 -12.56 -8.96
C PRO A 9 -11.81 -13.81 -8.09
N THR A 10 -10.64 -14.00 -7.47
CA THR A 10 -10.39 -15.07 -6.48
C THR A 10 -10.93 -14.68 -5.10
N GLY A 11 -10.99 -13.37 -4.82
CA GLY A 11 -11.57 -12.85 -3.60
C GLY A 11 -11.51 -11.33 -3.54
N GLU A 12 -11.77 -10.79 -2.35
CA GLU A 12 -11.67 -9.37 -2.05
C GLU A 12 -10.47 -9.10 -1.12
N PHE A 13 -9.64 -8.15 -1.51
CA PHE A 13 -8.58 -7.60 -0.67
C PHE A 13 -9.17 -6.49 0.19
N LYS A 14 -8.75 -6.41 1.46
CA LYS A 14 -9.09 -5.32 2.37
C LYS A 14 -7.87 -4.85 3.15
N CYS A 15 -7.51 -3.57 3.02
CA CYS A 15 -6.51 -2.94 3.87
C CYS A 15 -7.08 -2.75 5.28
N GLN A 16 -6.40 -3.28 6.28
CA GLN A 16 -6.83 -3.21 7.69
C GLN A 16 -6.54 -1.86 8.35
N LEU A 17 -5.83 -0.94 7.68
CA LEU A 17 -5.55 0.41 8.18
C LEU A 17 -6.52 1.46 7.63
N CYS A 18 -6.62 1.59 6.31
CA CYS A 18 -7.48 2.60 5.67
C CYS A 18 -8.83 2.07 5.21
N GLY A 19 -9.07 0.75 5.28
CA GLY A 19 -10.33 0.14 4.85
C GLY A 19 -10.49 -0.01 3.32
N LEU A 20 -9.48 0.35 2.51
CA LEU A 20 -9.51 0.15 1.06
C LEU A 20 -9.85 -1.30 0.72
N THR A 21 -10.90 -1.50 -0.08
CA THR A 21 -11.25 -2.81 -0.65
C THR A 21 -11.11 -2.82 -2.16
N ALA A 22 -10.74 -3.97 -2.72
CA ALA A 22 -10.71 -4.21 -4.16
C ALA A 22 -10.73 -5.72 -4.46
N PRO A 23 -11.34 -6.16 -5.57
CA PRO A 23 -11.22 -7.54 -6.00
C PRO A 23 -9.77 -7.86 -6.38
N TYR A 24 -9.31 -9.08 -6.09
CA TYR A 24 -8.02 -9.57 -6.55
C TYR A 24 -8.20 -10.89 -7.32
N THR A 25 -7.31 -11.15 -8.27
CA THR A 25 -7.31 -12.35 -9.11
C THR A 25 -6.17 -13.30 -8.78
N TYR A 26 -5.18 -12.87 -8.00
CA TYR A 26 -4.05 -13.69 -7.59
C TYR A 26 -3.41 -13.18 -6.28
N TYR A 27 -2.86 -14.11 -5.49
CA TYR A 27 -2.01 -13.80 -4.34
C TYR A 27 -0.70 -14.60 -4.45
N GLY A 28 0.44 -13.92 -4.42
CA GLY A 28 1.76 -14.54 -4.40
C GLY A 28 2.82 -13.75 -5.17
N GLN A 29 4.04 -14.29 -5.24
CA GLN A 29 5.18 -13.66 -5.92
C GLN A 29 5.18 -13.78 -7.46
N LYS A 30 4.54 -14.81 -8.02
CA LYS A 30 4.60 -15.14 -9.46
C LYS A 30 3.24 -14.99 -10.14
N PRO A 31 2.78 -13.75 -10.36
CA PRO A 31 1.49 -13.51 -10.99
C PRO A 31 1.44 -14.09 -12.42
N PRO A 32 0.37 -14.80 -12.77
CA PRO A 32 0.22 -15.41 -14.08
C PRO A 32 0.16 -14.35 -15.18
N ASN A 33 0.53 -14.72 -16.41
CA ASN A 33 0.49 -13.86 -17.60
C ASN A 33 1.33 -12.58 -17.48
N THR A 34 2.38 -12.58 -16.66
CA THR A 34 3.40 -11.54 -16.70
C THR A 34 4.63 -12.05 -17.44
N ARG A 35 5.32 -11.19 -18.19
CA ARG A 35 6.53 -11.51 -18.97
C ARG A 35 7.73 -11.83 -18.06
N SER A 36 7.64 -12.92 -17.30
CA SER A 36 8.63 -13.39 -16.33
C SER A 36 8.91 -12.42 -15.18
N ILE A 37 7.89 -11.68 -14.70
CA ILE A 37 8.04 -10.79 -13.54
C ILE A 37 7.85 -11.62 -12.26
N GLU A 38 8.83 -11.54 -11.35
CA GLU A 38 8.76 -12.10 -10.00
C GLU A 38 8.76 -10.96 -9.00
N LEU A 39 7.73 -10.91 -8.16
CA LEU A 39 7.61 -9.91 -7.10
C LEU A 39 8.49 -10.30 -5.91
N LEU A 40 9.00 -9.29 -5.21
CA LEU A 40 9.86 -9.50 -4.04
C LEU A 40 9.08 -9.97 -2.80
N GLU A 41 7.75 -9.92 -2.83
CA GLU A 41 6.87 -10.33 -1.74
C GLU A 41 5.55 -10.90 -2.28
N ASP A 42 4.87 -11.72 -1.49
CA ASP A 42 3.53 -12.19 -1.83
C ASP A 42 2.55 -11.02 -1.83
N CYS A 43 2.04 -10.68 -3.01
CA CYS A 43 1.15 -9.54 -3.20
C CYS A 43 -0.25 -9.98 -3.58
N TYR A 44 -1.25 -9.24 -3.11
CA TYR A 44 -2.59 -9.26 -3.70
C TYR A 44 -2.56 -8.44 -4.99
N VAL A 45 -2.91 -9.08 -6.11
CA VAL A 45 -2.86 -8.44 -7.43
C VAL A 45 -4.15 -8.66 -8.22
N MET A 46 -4.43 -7.71 -9.10
CA MET A 46 -5.48 -7.81 -10.11
C MET A 46 -4.94 -7.43 -11.49
N LYS A 47 -5.69 -7.73 -12.56
CA LYS A 47 -5.42 -7.14 -13.87
C LYS A 47 -5.53 -5.62 -13.78
N ASP A 48 -4.59 -4.90 -14.38
CA ASP A 48 -4.60 -3.44 -14.40
C ASP A 48 -5.86 -2.91 -15.12
N PRO A 49 -6.81 -2.27 -14.42
CA PRO A 49 -8.04 -1.77 -15.03
C PRO A 49 -7.81 -0.54 -15.92
N PHE A 50 -6.63 0.09 -15.82
CA PHE A 50 -6.28 1.30 -16.59
C PHE A 50 -5.54 0.98 -17.89
N THR A 51 -5.06 -0.25 -18.05
CA THR A 51 -4.38 -0.69 -19.28
C THR A 51 -4.87 -2.07 -19.74
N PRO A 52 -6.16 -2.22 -20.09
CA PRO A 52 -6.80 -3.53 -20.31
C PRO A 52 -6.20 -4.33 -21.48
N ASP A 53 -5.65 -3.65 -22.48
CA ASP A 53 -5.00 -4.25 -23.67
C ASP A 53 -3.60 -4.79 -23.39
N LYS A 54 -3.05 -4.49 -22.21
CA LYS A 54 -1.72 -4.96 -21.80
C LYS A 54 -1.92 -6.02 -20.74
N GLU A 55 -1.11 -7.07 -20.80
CA GLU A 55 -0.99 -8.07 -19.74
C GLU A 55 -0.20 -7.48 -18.56
N LYS A 56 -0.78 -6.43 -17.96
CA LYS A 56 -0.26 -5.70 -16.82
C LYS A 56 -1.06 -6.03 -15.58
N ILE A 57 -0.36 -6.05 -14.47
CA ILE A 57 -0.93 -6.28 -13.14
C ILE A 57 -0.90 -4.99 -12.34
N LEU A 58 -1.85 -4.86 -11.43
CA LEU A 58 -1.89 -3.84 -10.38
C LEU A 58 -1.69 -4.52 -9.04
N ILE A 59 -0.71 -4.05 -8.26
CA ILE A 59 -0.45 -4.51 -6.90
C ILE A 59 -1.33 -3.69 -5.93
N LEU A 60 -2.19 -4.38 -5.20
CA LEU A 60 -3.10 -3.75 -4.24
C LEU A 60 -2.44 -3.57 -2.87
N GLY A 61 -1.72 -4.60 -2.42
CA GLY A 61 -1.15 -4.67 -1.08
C GLY A 61 -0.47 -6.01 -0.80
N SER A 62 0.02 -6.16 0.41
CA SER A 62 0.62 -7.39 0.94
C SER A 62 0.37 -7.47 2.45
N LEU A 63 0.90 -8.51 3.10
CA LEU A 63 0.87 -8.66 4.55
C LEU A 63 2.05 -7.91 5.17
N CYS A 64 1.83 -7.26 6.31
CA CYS A 64 2.91 -6.72 7.12
C CYS A 64 3.80 -7.87 7.62
N SER A 65 5.11 -7.77 7.40
CA SER A 65 6.07 -8.82 7.77
C SER A 65 6.28 -8.99 9.29
N LEU A 66 5.79 -8.04 10.11
CA LEU A 66 5.90 -8.10 11.56
C LEU A 66 4.60 -8.59 12.22
N CYS A 67 3.45 -8.05 11.81
CA CYS A 67 2.16 -8.35 12.46
C CYS A 67 1.17 -9.15 11.59
N GLY A 68 1.50 -9.43 10.32
CA GLY A 68 0.65 -10.19 9.41
C GLY A 68 -0.61 -9.46 8.90
N LEU A 69 -0.83 -8.19 9.28
CA LEU A 69 -1.99 -7.42 8.82
C LEU A 69 -1.91 -7.14 7.31
N SER A 70 -3.04 -7.29 6.63
CA SER A 70 -3.20 -6.90 5.23
C SER A 70 -3.15 -5.39 5.08
N VAL A 71 -2.17 -4.87 4.32
CA VAL A 71 -1.96 -3.43 4.12
C VAL A 71 -1.74 -3.09 2.65
N CYS A 72 -2.39 -2.01 2.19
CA CYS A 72 -2.29 -1.57 0.80
C CYS A 72 -0.94 -0.91 0.50
N VAL A 73 -0.65 -0.69 -0.78
CA VAL A 73 0.53 0.07 -1.28
C VAL A 73 0.52 1.56 -0.94
N GLY A 74 -0.54 2.07 -0.31
CA GLY A 74 -0.62 3.48 0.08
C GLY A 74 0.47 3.87 1.07
N ALA A 75 1.10 5.02 0.84
CA ALA A 75 2.19 5.54 1.66
C ALA A 75 1.79 5.83 3.12
N GLU A 76 0.49 6.01 3.37
CA GLU A 76 -0.12 6.19 4.70
C GLU A 76 -0.42 4.85 5.41
N CYS A 77 -0.24 3.72 4.73
CA CYS A 77 -0.56 2.39 5.27
C CYS A 77 0.67 1.51 5.38
N SER A 78 1.58 1.57 4.41
CA SER A 78 2.75 0.69 4.42
C SER A 78 3.99 1.33 3.79
N LEU A 79 5.13 0.71 4.11
CA LEU A 79 6.43 0.96 3.52
C LEU A 79 6.95 -0.38 2.98
N PHE A 80 7.50 -0.37 1.77
CA PHE A 80 8.28 -1.48 1.24
C PHE A 80 9.77 -1.11 1.27
N TYR A 81 10.61 -1.98 1.85
CA TYR A 81 12.06 -1.88 1.80
C TYR A 81 12.67 -3.19 1.29
N SER A 82 12.83 -4.18 2.18
CA SER A 82 13.14 -5.57 1.85
C SER A 82 11.88 -6.45 1.85
N LYS A 83 10.89 -6.04 2.65
CA LYS A 83 9.54 -6.57 2.75
C LYS A 83 8.59 -5.42 3.07
N ARG A 84 7.29 -5.67 3.03
CA ARG A 84 6.29 -4.71 3.48
C ARG A 84 6.08 -4.69 4.98
N PHE A 85 6.00 -3.49 5.51
CA PHE A 85 5.70 -3.21 6.90
C PHE A 85 4.55 -2.20 6.97
N CYS A 86 3.57 -2.43 7.85
CA CYS A 86 2.56 -1.44 8.12
C CYS A 86 3.17 -0.24 8.86
N LEU A 87 2.65 0.97 8.65
CA LEU A 87 3.19 2.15 9.32
C LEU A 87 3.23 2.07 10.85
N PRO A 88 2.25 1.47 11.55
CA PRO A 88 2.37 1.23 13.00
C PRO A 88 3.64 0.47 13.37
N CYS A 89 3.91 -0.66 12.69
CA CYS A 89 5.12 -1.45 12.96
C CYS A 89 6.40 -0.71 12.55
N VAL A 90 6.38 0.10 11.49
CA VAL A 90 7.54 0.95 11.13
C VAL A 90 7.84 1.94 12.26
N ASN A 91 6.82 2.62 12.79
CA ASN A 91 7.00 3.62 13.84
C ASN A 91 7.50 3.00 15.16
N GLU A 92 6.98 1.83 15.53
CA GLU A 92 7.40 1.08 16.73
C GLU A 92 8.84 0.57 16.62
N ASN A 93 9.31 0.27 15.40
CA ASN A 93 10.61 -0.34 15.14
C ASN A 93 11.55 0.58 14.35
N LEU A 94 11.32 1.90 14.37
CA LEU A 94 11.96 2.85 13.45
C LEU A 94 13.49 2.79 13.52
N GLN A 95 14.02 2.60 14.73
CA GLN A 95 15.47 2.54 14.99
C GLN A 95 16.15 1.31 14.37
N ALA A 96 15.40 0.27 13.97
CA ALA A 96 15.93 -0.90 13.30
C ALA A 96 16.03 -0.73 11.77
N PHE A 97 15.44 0.33 11.21
CA PHE A 97 15.53 0.64 9.79
C PHE A 97 16.79 1.47 9.47
N PRO A 98 17.30 1.43 8.22
CA PRO A 98 18.37 2.32 7.78
C PRO A 98 18.04 3.80 7.98
N LEU A 99 19.06 4.63 8.15
CA LEU A 99 18.92 6.07 8.45
C LEU A 99 18.06 6.79 7.41
N GLU A 100 18.17 6.41 6.14
CA GLU A 100 17.41 6.99 5.03
C GLU A 100 15.90 6.82 5.25
N ILE A 101 15.47 5.66 5.75
CA ILE A 101 14.07 5.40 6.08
C ILE A 101 13.64 6.19 7.32
N GLN A 102 14.52 6.30 8.31
CA GLN A 102 14.23 7.08 9.52
C GLN A 102 13.98 8.56 9.16
N GLU A 103 14.85 9.15 8.35
CA GLU A 103 14.72 10.53 7.86
C GLU A 103 13.46 10.74 7.03
N ASP A 104 13.13 9.80 6.14
CA ASP A 104 11.91 9.89 5.33
C ASP A 104 10.64 9.78 6.17
N MET A 105 10.64 8.96 7.23
CA MET A 105 9.51 8.88 8.15
C MET A 105 9.35 10.14 8.99
N ASP A 106 10.45 10.82 9.34
CA ASP A 106 10.39 12.10 10.04
C ASP A 106 9.81 13.23 9.18
N LYS A 107 10.13 13.26 7.88
CA LYS A 107 9.55 14.24 6.93
C LYS A 107 8.05 14.06 6.73
N ARG A 108 7.53 12.83 6.89
CA ARG A 108 6.11 12.51 6.73
C ARG A 108 5.25 12.94 7.92
N LYS A 109 5.85 13.22 9.08
CA LYS A 109 5.08 13.67 10.26
C LYS A 109 4.31 14.94 9.89
N PRO A 110 2.99 15.00 10.09
CA PRO A 110 2.22 16.20 9.78
C PRO A 110 2.79 17.37 10.58
N GLN A 111 3.30 18.38 9.88
CA GLN A 111 3.70 19.63 10.52
C GLN A 111 2.48 20.17 11.26
N LYS A 112 2.54 20.22 12.59
CA LYS A 112 1.53 20.89 13.41
C LYS A 112 1.53 22.37 13.01
N LYS A 113 0.63 22.78 12.12
CA LYS A 113 0.38 24.20 11.87
C LYS A 113 -0.25 24.77 13.14
N SER A 114 0.56 25.38 14.00
CA SER A 114 0.07 26.24 15.06
C SER A 114 -0.59 27.46 14.40
N PHE A 115 -1.92 27.53 14.44
CA PHE A 115 -2.64 28.75 14.05
C PHE A 115 -2.46 29.80 15.14
N PRO A 116 -1.92 31.00 14.85
CA PRO A 116 -1.91 32.09 15.82
C PRO A 116 -3.35 32.57 16.06
N GLY A 117 -3.78 32.55 17.32
CA GLY A 117 -5.12 32.94 17.74
C GLY A 117 -5.47 34.36 17.31
N LYS A 118 -6.61 34.50 16.63
CA LYS A 118 -7.19 35.77 16.22
C LYS A 118 -7.67 36.52 17.47
N LYS A 119 -7.01 37.63 17.81
CA LYS A 119 -7.52 38.56 18.83
C LYS A 119 -8.87 39.12 18.36
N MET A 120 -9.87 39.06 19.23
CA MET A 120 -11.20 39.62 19.03
C MET A 120 -11.16 41.08 19.49
N ASP A 121 -11.20 42.02 18.56
CA ASP A 121 -11.36 43.44 18.88
C ASP A 121 -12.84 43.74 19.16
N THR A 122 -13.14 44.04 20.42
CA THR A 122 -14.40 44.63 20.87
C THR A 122 -14.42 46.10 20.47
N ARG A 123 -15.33 46.50 19.57
CA ARG A 123 -15.54 47.91 19.23
C ARG A 123 -16.83 48.43 19.87
N THR A 124 -16.66 49.36 20.79
CA THR A 124 -17.66 50.31 21.30
C THR A 124 -18.11 51.27 20.20
#